data_AF-A0A0N1I3T4-F1
#
_entry.id   AF-A0A0N1I3T4-F1
#
_cell.length_a   1.000
_cell.length_b   1.000
_cell.length_c   1.000
_cell.angle_alpha   90.00
_cell.angle_beta   90.00
_cell.angle_gamma   90.00
#
_symmetry.space_group_name_H-M   'P 1'
#
loop_
_entity.id
_entity.type
_entity.pdbx_description
1 polymer ?
#
loop_
_entity_poly.entity_id
_entity_poly.type
_entity_poly.pdbx_seq_one_letter_code
_entity_poly.pdbx_strand_id
1 'polypeptide(L)'
;MIASATTLGNLYIHPHAEEVELRDGASMAIIFSTTGRCNPVLVYEEGEATDDVAQQPPTVPSPLRGGASATTVSQINSATQRGLNGNAHGGPSHSLARRVAYQCHDMFGFTVTAEEKAAEDFSRRHDEHSESDLERWGYIVDHWKSVDRTKLKRLCRRGIPQTLRRVVWQRLLQSWGAKERHTGHYARLRSQEMASKDLAGVIERDLGRTFPTHRLFADGADGTGQRMLRNVLRAYANYSPAVGYCQGMGFLAATLILQIEDEEDAFWALVGLMEGKQYRMGAVFSPGFPELQSIFSVFDGLMKKKMPSLYTHLHEQHQVPPSFYSTHWFMTVFTYYFNFGLISRIWDMFLCEGWKPVYRIALALMKMEEKRLLRLRSDTELLLALKVIQEAKRPEKLLKVASSVKFKTSTMNKLAAEYQRQATLISGCP
;
A
#
# COMPACT_ATOMS: atom_id res chain seq x y z
N MET A 1 -20.24 -43.11 30.60
CA MET A 1 -20.09 -42.76 29.16
C MET A 1 -20.90 -41.51 28.91
N ILE A 2 -20.27 -40.41 28.51
CA ILE A 2 -20.93 -39.20 28.00
C ILE A 2 -20.10 -38.76 26.79
N ALA A 3 -20.72 -38.57 25.64
CA ALA A 3 -20.03 -38.10 24.44
C ALA A 3 -19.79 -36.58 24.55
N SER A 4 -18.52 -36.15 24.44
CA SER A 4 -18.19 -34.73 24.39
C SER A 4 -18.53 -34.19 23.00
N ALA A 5 -19.48 -33.26 22.93
CA ALA A 5 -19.75 -32.51 21.71
C ALA A 5 -18.66 -31.43 21.53
N THR A 6 -17.74 -31.64 20.59
CA THR A 6 -16.69 -30.67 20.29
C THR A 6 -17.27 -29.48 19.54
N THR A 7 -17.69 -28.45 20.27
CA THR A 7 -18.20 -27.20 19.70
C THR A 7 -17.10 -26.49 18.91
N LEU A 8 -17.15 -26.57 17.57
CA LEU A 8 -16.35 -25.73 16.69
C LEU A 8 -16.77 -24.27 16.91
N GLY A 9 -15.90 -23.50 17.56
CA GLY A 9 -16.15 -22.09 17.84
C GLY A 9 -16.23 -21.26 16.56
N ASN A 10 -17.27 -20.44 16.43
CA ASN A 10 -17.41 -19.47 15.34
C ASN A 10 -16.33 -18.39 15.46
N LEU A 11 -15.19 -18.61 14.79
CA LEU A 11 -14.06 -17.67 14.76
C LEU A 11 -14.42 -16.44 13.92
N TYR A 12 -14.99 -15.41 14.57
CA TYR A 12 -15.22 -14.10 13.98
C TYR A 12 -13.88 -13.37 13.75
N ILE A 13 -13.23 -13.67 12.63
CA ILE A 13 -12.04 -12.93 12.17
C ILE A 13 -12.47 -11.52 11.75
N HIS A 14 -12.19 -10.52 12.58
CA HIS A 14 -12.33 -9.13 12.16
C HIS A 14 -11.21 -8.79 11.16
N PRO A 15 -11.50 -8.32 9.94
CA PRO A 15 -10.51 -8.12 8.85
C PRO A 15 -9.60 -6.88 9.04
N HIS A 16 -9.36 -6.47 10.29
CA HIS A 16 -8.76 -5.18 10.65
C HIS A 16 -7.66 -5.29 11.73
N ALA A 17 -7.23 -6.51 12.09
CA ALA A 17 -6.21 -6.74 13.12
C ALA A 17 -4.78 -6.49 12.57
N GLU A 18 -4.33 -5.24 12.58
CA GLU A 18 -2.92 -4.90 12.37
C GLU A 18 -2.18 -4.78 13.73
N GLU A 19 -1.39 -5.81 14.05
CA GLU A 19 -0.54 -5.95 15.26
C GLU A 19 -1.25 -6.39 16.57
N VAL A 20 -0.43 -6.85 17.54
CA VAL A 20 -0.82 -7.43 18.82
C VAL A 20 0.17 -6.97 19.90
N GLU A 21 -0.32 -6.36 20.97
CA GLU A 21 0.38 -6.33 22.26
C GLU A 21 -0.34 -7.26 23.24
N LEU A 22 0.40 -8.18 23.86
CA LEU A 22 -0.05 -8.95 25.02
C LEU A 22 0.62 -8.37 26.26
N ARG A 23 -0.17 -7.76 27.14
CA ARG A 23 0.21 -7.60 28.56
C ARG A 23 -0.31 -8.79 29.33
N ASP A 24 0.54 -9.39 30.17
CA ASP A 24 0.14 -10.49 31.04
C ASP A 24 -1.03 -10.11 31.96
N GLY A 25 -2.02 -11.00 32.05
CA GLY A 25 -3.04 -10.99 33.12
C GLY A 25 -4.38 -10.30 32.83
N ALA A 26 -4.66 -9.81 31.61
CA ALA A 26 -5.93 -9.12 31.30
C ALA A 26 -6.90 -9.95 30.42
N SER A 27 -8.01 -10.41 31.01
CA SER A 27 -9.13 -11.00 30.27
C SER A 27 -10.00 -9.92 29.62
N MET A 28 -10.19 -10.02 28.29
CA MET A 28 -10.69 -8.96 27.38
C MET A 28 -9.72 -7.78 27.21
N ALA A 29 -9.12 -7.69 26.02
CA ALA A 29 -8.30 -6.54 25.62
C ALA A 29 -9.17 -5.48 24.92
N ILE A 30 -9.00 -4.20 25.32
CA ILE A 30 -9.58 -3.04 24.62
C ILE A 30 -8.51 -2.50 23.66
N ILE A 31 -8.92 -2.26 22.41
CA ILE A 31 -7.99 -2.00 21.29
C ILE A 31 -7.74 -0.50 21.12
N PHE A 32 -6.47 -0.10 21.05
CA PHE A 32 -6.02 1.25 20.70
C PHE A 32 -4.93 1.19 19.62
N SER A 33 -4.75 2.25 18.85
CA SER A 33 -3.84 2.26 17.68
C SER A 33 -2.70 3.26 17.83
N THR A 34 -1.47 2.82 17.59
CA THR A 34 -0.30 3.66 17.32
C THR A 34 0.13 3.47 15.87
N THR A 35 -0.25 4.40 14.99
CA THR A 35 0.30 4.47 13.63
C THR A 35 1.82 4.57 13.69
N GLY A 36 2.54 3.90 12.78
CA GLY A 36 4.00 3.94 12.63
C GLY A 36 4.56 5.30 12.21
N ARG A 37 4.35 6.33 13.03
CA ARG A 37 5.03 7.62 12.93
C ARG A 37 6.43 7.46 13.51
N CYS A 38 7.40 7.20 12.64
CA CYS A 38 8.68 7.87 12.81
C CYS A 38 8.43 9.37 12.63
N ASN A 39 8.12 10.08 13.73
CA ASN A 39 8.29 11.52 13.75
C ASN A 39 9.75 11.79 13.35
N PRO A 40 10.05 12.78 12.49
CA PRO A 40 11.42 13.21 12.29
C PRO A 40 11.92 13.80 13.61
N VAL A 41 12.66 12.99 14.37
CA VAL A 41 13.47 13.50 15.49
C VAL A 41 14.48 14.44 14.86
N LEU A 42 14.45 15.71 15.27
CA LEU A 42 15.48 16.67 14.91
C LEU A 42 16.77 16.21 15.60
N VAL A 43 17.61 15.50 14.85
CA VAL A 43 18.98 15.19 15.27
C VAL A 43 19.76 16.49 15.20
N TYR A 44 19.90 17.13 16.36
CA TYR A 44 20.85 18.21 16.56
C TYR A 44 22.23 17.58 16.73
N GLU A 45 23.06 17.66 15.70
CA GLU A 45 24.50 17.47 15.83
C GLU A 45 25.10 18.71 16.52
N GLU A 46 25.09 18.73 17.85
CA GLU A 46 25.95 19.64 18.63
C GLU A 46 27.19 18.86 19.09
N GLY A 47 28.36 19.46 18.89
CA GLY A 47 29.66 18.84 19.15
C GLY A 47 30.04 18.77 20.63
N GLU A 48 31.05 17.94 20.92
CA GLU A 48 31.48 17.59 22.27
C GLU A 48 32.03 18.78 23.08
N ALA A 49 31.62 18.86 24.35
CA ALA A 49 32.32 19.51 25.45
C ALA A 49 31.97 18.78 26.76
N THR A 50 32.86 18.80 27.76
CA THR A 50 32.85 17.82 28.86
C THR A 50 32.52 18.39 30.25
N ASP A 51 32.20 17.45 31.16
CA ASP A 51 32.39 17.46 32.62
C ASP A 51 31.38 18.15 33.59
N ASP A 52 31.01 17.32 34.57
CA ASP A 52 30.79 17.58 36.01
C ASP A 52 29.58 18.36 36.61
N VAL A 53 28.62 17.55 37.10
CA VAL A 53 28.28 17.34 38.54
C VAL A 53 27.49 18.42 39.35
N ALA A 54 26.42 17.90 39.97
CA ALA A 54 25.77 18.30 41.25
C ALA A 54 24.62 19.35 41.34
N GLN A 55 23.45 18.80 41.72
CA GLN A 55 22.56 19.23 42.81
C GLN A 55 21.52 20.36 42.63
N GLN A 56 20.46 20.22 43.46
CA GLN A 56 19.20 20.96 43.60
C GLN A 56 18.80 20.88 45.10
N PRO A 57 17.76 21.58 45.60
CA PRO A 57 17.20 22.91 45.27
C PRO A 57 17.02 23.70 46.62
N PRO A 58 15.86 24.29 47.01
CA PRO A 58 14.94 25.25 46.38
C PRO A 58 14.80 26.59 47.20
N THR A 59 14.05 27.60 46.71
CA THR A 59 13.10 28.44 47.52
C THR A 59 12.33 29.49 46.67
N VAL A 60 11.27 30.10 47.24
CA VAL A 60 10.19 30.92 46.64
C VAL A 60 9.68 31.87 47.76
N PRO A 61 9.37 33.19 47.58
CA PRO A 61 8.35 33.73 46.64
C PRO A 61 8.57 35.15 46.02
N SER A 62 7.54 35.61 45.31
CA SER A 62 7.15 36.99 44.86
C SER A 62 6.94 38.01 46.03
N PRO A 63 6.47 39.29 45.88
CA PRO A 63 5.73 39.92 44.75
C PRO A 63 5.96 41.46 44.47
N LEU A 64 5.09 42.05 43.63
CA LEU A 64 4.60 43.46 43.55
C LEU A 64 5.08 44.45 42.43
N ARG A 65 4.20 44.60 41.42
CA ARG A 65 3.36 45.81 41.13
C ARG A 65 3.99 47.16 40.69
N GLY A 66 3.66 47.59 39.46
CA GLY A 66 3.75 48.97 38.93
C GLY A 66 4.99 49.25 38.05
N GLY A 67 4.99 50.20 37.09
CA GLY A 67 3.88 50.99 36.52
C GLY A 67 4.37 52.31 35.86
N ALA A 68 4.04 52.54 34.58
CA ALA A 68 4.42 53.71 33.73
C ALA A 68 5.95 53.93 33.52
N SER A 69 6.52 54.10 32.31
CA SER A 69 6.20 54.93 31.14
C SER A 69 6.68 56.40 31.23
N ALA A 70 7.92 56.68 30.82
CA ALA A 70 8.33 57.99 30.28
C ALA A 70 9.63 57.95 29.45
N THR A 71 9.53 58.59 28.28
CA THR A 71 10.47 59.00 27.23
C THR A 71 11.69 59.88 27.63
N THR A 72 12.70 59.97 26.72
CA THR A 72 13.45 61.21 26.32
C THR A 72 14.59 61.74 27.23
N VAL A 73 15.74 62.33 26.79
CA VAL A 73 16.49 62.44 25.49
C VAL A 73 17.92 63.00 25.75
N SER A 74 18.91 62.70 24.88
CA SER A 74 20.26 63.37 24.76
C SER A 74 21.24 63.17 25.95
N GLN A 75 22.53 63.57 25.95
CA GLN A 75 23.41 64.43 25.12
C GLN A 75 24.90 63.96 25.34
N ILE A 76 26.05 64.44 24.81
CA ILE A 76 26.55 65.62 24.06
C ILE A 76 27.65 65.14 23.05
N ASN A 77 28.06 65.97 22.07
CA ASN A 77 29.17 65.70 21.11
C ASN A 77 30.48 66.46 21.43
N SER A 78 31.64 65.81 21.25
CA SER A 78 32.95 66.39 20.85
C SER A 78 33.94 65.24 20.53
N ALA A 79 34.52 65.09 19.33
CA ALA A 79 35.51 65.92 18.61
C ALA A 79 36.93 65.85 19.22
N THR A 80 38.06 65.66 18.53
CA THR A 80 38.44 65.41 17.10
C THR A 80 39.97 65.07 17.13
N GLN A 81 40.59 64.12 16.37
CA GLN A 81 41.10 64.23 14.98
C GLN A 81 42.08 63.07 14.61
N ARG A 82 42.31 62.80 13.30
CA ARG A 82 43.51 62.18 12.63
C ARG A 82 44.28 61.01 13.31
N GLY A 83 44.54 59.85 12.66
CA GLY A 83 44.16 59.33 11.33
C GLY A 83 45.06 58.17 10.82
N LEU A 84 44.66 57.55 9.70
CA LEU A 84 45.35 56.54 8.85
C LEU A 84 45.48 55.06 9.32
N ASN A 85 44.94 54.18 8.47
CA ASN A 85 45.28 52.77 8.17
C ASN A 85 45.24 51.68 9.28
N GLY A 86 44.30 50.73 9.18
CA GLY A 86 44.30 49.52 10.02
C GLY A 86 43.14 48.51 9.88
N ASN A 87 42.93 47.91 8.70
CA ASN A 87 42.13 46.69 8.46
C ASN A 87 40.61 46.67 8.81
N ALA A 88 39.96 45.57 8.38
CA ALA A 88 38.61 45.10 8.70
C ALA A 88 37.41 46.01 8.36
N HIS A 89 36.65 45.61 7.34
CA HIS A 89 35.22 45.88 7.24
C HIS A 89 34.46 44.55 7.29
N GLY A 90 33.65 44.36 8.31
CA GLY A 90 32.74 43.21 8.41
C GLY A 90 31.59 43.36 7.42
N GLY A 91 31.47 42.45 6.46
CA GLY A 91 30.24 42.24 5.69
C GLY A 91 29.13 41.66 6.58
N PRO A 92 27.85 41.85 6.21
CA PRO A 92 26.73 41.53 7.08
C PRO A 92 26.55 40.03 7.34
N SER A 93 25.93 39.74 8.48
CA SER A 93 25.54 38.41 8.95
C SER A 93 25.10 37.45 7.83
N HIS A 94 25.71 36.26 7.79
CA HIS A 94 25.26 35.16 6.96
C HIS A 94 23.82 34.79 7.36
N SER A 95 22.86 35.19 6.52
CA SER A 95 21.51 34.64 6.60
C SER A 95 21.61 33.10 6.51
N LEU A 96 21.00 32.40 7.47
CA LEU A 96 20.81 30.95 7.33
C LEU A 96 19.90 30.73 6.13
N ALA A 97 20.53 30.44 4.98
CA ALA A 97 19.84 30.00 3.78
C ALA A 97 19.10 28.71 4.12
N ARG A 98 17.80 28.85 4.41
CA ARG A 98 16.89 27.77 4.82
C ARG A 98 16.97 26.69 3.76
N ARG A 99 17.75 25.62 4.03
CA ARG A 99 17.94 24.50 3.11
C ARG A 99 16.59 23.80 2.92
N VAL A 100 15.84 24.22 1.90
CA VAL A 100 14.66 23.51 1.44
C VAL A 100 15.16 22.16 0.95
N ALA A 101 14.93 21.11 1.74
CA ALA A 101 15.22 19.75 1.33
C ALA A 101 14.35 19.44 0.11
N TYR A 102 14.97 19.35 -1.07
CA TYR A 102 14.26 19.05 -2.31
C TYR A 102 13.67 17.66 -2.23
N GLN A 103 12.35 17.59 -2.04
CA GLN A 103 11.60 16.34 -1.92
C GLN A 103 11.68 15.60 -3.26
N CYS A 104 12.53 14.57 -3.30
CA CYS A 104 12.71 13.73 -4.47
C CYS A 104 11.48 12.85 -4.65
N HIS A 105 11.09 12.65 -5.91
CA HIS A 105 9.93 11.85 -6.28
C HIS A 105 10.31 10.85 -7.38
N ASP A 106 9.80 9.62 -7.29
CA ASP A 106 9.97 8.61 -8.33
C ASP A 106 9.20 8.95 -9.61
N MET A 107 9.35 8.14 -10.67
CA MET A 107 8.67 8.37 -11.95
C MET A 107 7.14 8.30 -11.85
N PHE A 108 6.59 7.71 -10.78
CA PHE A 108 5.15 7.61 -10.54
C PHE A 108 4.62 8.76 -9.68
N GLY A 109 5.47 9.38 -8.85
CA GLY A 109 5.16 10.50 -7.96
C GLY A 109 5.14 10.16 -6.47
N PHE A 110 5.72 9.03 -6.05
CA PHE A 110 5.96 8.73 -4.64
C PHE A 110 7.22 9.45 -4.15
N THR A 111 7.19 9.97 -2.92
CA THR A 111 8.35 10.54 -2.24
C THR A 111 9.40 9.44 -2.02
N VAL A 112 10.65 9.73 -2.39
CA VAL A 112 11.81 8.82 -2.26
C VAL A 112 13.04 9.61 -1.80
N THR A 113 14.07 8.90 -1.35
CA THR A 113 15.39 9.50 -1.09
C THR A 113 16.09 9.92 -2.39
N ALA A 114 17.07 10.81 -2.28
CA ALA A 114 17.92 11.20 -3.42
C ALA A 114 18.72 10.01 -3.98
N GLU A 115 19.09 9.04 -3.14
CA GLU A 115 19.81 7.82 -3.52
C GLU A 115 18.93 6.87 -4.33
N GLU A 116 17.70 6.60 -3.86
CA GLU A 116 16.70 5.84 -4.61
C GLU A 116 16.36 6.50 -5.95
N LYS A 117 16.27 7.84 -5.96
CA LYS A 117 16.02 8.59 -7.20
C LYS A 117 17.19 8.48 -8.18
N ALA A 118 18.43 8.60 -7.71
CA ALA A 118 19.61 8.38 -8.54
C ALA A 118 19.69 6.95 -9.09
N ALA A 119 19.29 5.94 -8.29
CA ALA A 119 19.22 4.54 -8.71
C ALA A 119 18.10 4.29 -9.73
N GLU A 120 16.93 4.93 -9.58
CA GLU A 120 15.85 4.90 -10.57
C GLU A 120 16.32 5.53 -11.89
N ASP A 121 16.87 6.75 -11.86
CA ASP A 121 17.27 7.46 -13.07
C ASP A 121 18.50 6.84 -13.74
N PHE A 122 19.35 6.09 -13.01
CA PHE A 122 20.33 5.21 -13.61
C PHE A 122 19.67 4.00 -14.30
N SER A 123 18.72 3.34 -13.62
CA SER A 123 18.05 2.14 -14.15
C SER A 123 17.21 2.44 -15.40
N ARG A 124 16.45 3.54 -15.39
CA ARG A 124 15.65 4.00 -16.54
C ARG A 124 16.47 4.17 -17.82
N ARG A 125 17.68 4.73 -17.73
CA ARG A 125 18.60 4.90 -18.87
C ARG A 125 19.11 3.58 -19.48
N HIS A 126 18.81 2.43 -18.85
CA HIS A 126 19.25 1.11 -19.31
C HIS A 126 18.10 0.09 -19.50
N ASP A 127 16.92 0.32 -18.89
CA ASP A 127 15.75 -0.59 -18.93
C ASP A 127 14.52 0.05 -19.63
N GLU A 128 14.75 1.07 -20.47
CA GLU A 128 13.71 1.61 -21.36
C GLU A 128 13.30 0.58 -22.44
N HIS A 129 12.00 0.48 -22.70
CA HIS A 129 11.46 -0.41 -23.73
C HIS A 129 12.05 -0.07 -25.11
N SER A 130 12.77 -1.02 -25.71
CA SER A 130 13.27 -0.88 -27.09
C SER A 130 12.15 -0.43 -28.04
N GLU A 131 12.49 0.35 -29.07
CA GLU A 131 11.53 0.84 -30.06
C GLU A 131 10.67 -0.30 -30.61
N SER A 132 11.29 -1.45 -30.92
CA SER A 132 10.56 -2.61 -31.42
C SER A 132 9.65 -3.30 -30.40
N ASP A 133 9.79 -3.04 -29.09
CA ASP A 133 8.75 -3.38 -28.11
C ASP A 133 7.63 -2.35 -28.03
N LEU A 134 7.89 -1.06 -28.28
CA LEU A 134 6.86 -0.04 -28.43
C LEU A 134 6.01 -0.29 -29.69
N GLU A 135 6.63 -0.59 -30.83
CA GLU A 135 5.96 -1.02 -32.08
C GLU A 135 5.03 -2.22 -31.82
N ARG A 136 5.56 -3.26 -31.15
CA ARG A 136 4.78 -4.46 -30.79
C ARG A 136 3.57 -4.11 -29.94
N TRP A 137 3.71 -3.15 -29.02
CA TRP A 137 2.60 -2.73 -28.17
C TRP A 137 1.58 -1.85 -28.90
N GLY A 138 2.01 -0.96 -29.81
CA GLY A 138 1.11 -0.21 -30.70
C GLY A 138 0.20 -1.16 -31.51
N TYR A 139 0.81 -2.10 -32.24
CA TYR A 139 0.07 -3.14 -32.97
C TYR A 139 -0.95 -3.88 -32.08
N ILE A 140 -0.58 -4.21 -30.84
CA ILE A 140 -1.44 -4.93 -29.88
C ILE A 140 -2.63 -4.08 -29.42
N VAL A 141 -2.45 -2.76 -29.27
CA VAL A 141 -3.52 -1.82 -28.90
C VAL A 141 -4.50 -1.65 -30.06
N ASP A 142 -4.01 -1.44 -31.28
CA ASP A 142 -4.84 -1.22 -32.47
C ASP A 142 -5.65 -2.48 -32.82
N HIS A 143 -5.00 -3.65 -32.79
CA HIS A 143 -5.59 -4.91 -33.20
C HIS A 143 -6.22 -5.71 -32.05
N TRP A 144 -6.50 -5.09 -30.89
CA TRP A 144 -6.83 -5.75 -29.61
C TRP A 144 -7.76 -6.99 -29.72
N LYS A 145 -8.79 -6.93 -30.55
CA LYS A 145 -9.78 -8.01 -30.75
C LYS A 145 -9.22 -9.28 -31.40
N SER A 146 -8.17 -9.19 -32.21
CA SER A 146 -7.55 -10.31 -32.95
C SER A 146 -6.22 -10.78 -32.37
N VAL A 147 -5.77 -10.19 -31.26
CA VAL A 147 -4.51 -10.53 -30.59
C VAL A 147 -4.57 -11.92 -29.95
N ASP A 148 -3.63 -12.80 -30.32
CA ASP A 148 -3.41 -14.05 -29.60
C ASP A 148 -3.13 -13.79 -28.11
N ARG A 149 -3.94 -14.44 -27.26
CA ARG A 149 -3.86 -14.33 -25.79
C ARG A 149 -2.52 -14.84 -25.24
N THR A 150 -1.77 -15.66 -25.98
CA THR A 150 -0.43 -16.15 -25.59
C THR A 150 0.64 -15.09 -25.83
N LYS A 151 0.64 -14.41 -26.99
CA LYS A 151 1.44 -13.23 -27.33
C LYS A 151 1.21 -12.12 -26.30
N LEU A 152 -0.05 -11.80 -26.02
CA LEU A 152 -0.42 -10.79 -25.02
C LEU A 152 0.12 -11.14 -23.61
N LYS A 153 -0.10 -12.38 -23.14
CA LYS A 153 0.45 -12.85 -21.84
C LYS A 153 1.98 -12.79 -21.79
N ARG A 154 2.68 -13.07 -22.89
CA ARG A 154 4.14 -12.93 -22.97
C ARG A 154 4.58 -11.48 -22.83
N LEU A 155 3.88 -10.53 -23.46
CA LEU A 155 4.20 -9.10 -23.40
C LEU A 155 3.88 -8.50 -22.03
N CYS A 156 2.71 -8.76 -21.43
CA CYS A 156 2.38 -8.32 -20.07
C CYS A 156 3.39 -8.81 -19.01
N ARG A 157 3.91 -10.04 -19.16
CA ARG A 157 4.99 -10.56 -18.31
C ARG A 157 6.32 -9.85 -18.51
N ARG A 158 6.64 -9.35 -19.71
CA ARG A 158 7.85 -8.54 -19.96
C ARG A 158 7.72 -7.12 -19.39
N GLY A 159 6.60 -6.47 -19.68
CA GLY A 159 6.29 -5.11 -19.23
C GLY A 159 5.37 -4.40 -20.21
N ILE A 160 4.30 -3.80 -19.69
CA ILE A 160 3.54 -2.78 -20.41
C ILE A 160 4.33 -1.45 -20.29
N PRO A 161 4.60 -0.70 -21.37
CA PRO A 161 5.16 0.64 -21.30
C PRO A 161 4.26 1.54 -20.46
N GLN A 162 4.84 2.43 -19.63
CA GLN A 162 4.05 3.26 -18.72
C GLN A 162 2.99 4.10 -19.46
N THR A 163 3.37 4.68 -20.59
CA THR A 163 2.48 5.46 -21.48
C THR A 163 1.28 4.69 -22.01
N LEU A 164 1.34 3.35 -22.04
CA LEU A 164 0.28 2.49 -22.57
C LEU A 164 -0.54 1.78 -21.49
N ARG A 165 -0.19 1.91 -20.19
CA ARG A 165 -0.95 1.28 -19.10
C ARG A 165 -2.39 1.77 -19.04
N ARG A 166 -2.62 3.08 -19.14
CA ARG A 166 -3.97 3.70 -19.26
C ARG A 166 -4.88 2.95 -20.22
N VAL A 167 -4.40 2.66 -21.42
CA VAL A 167 -5.16 1.97 -22.47
C VAL A 167 -5.24 0.47 -22.19
N VAL A 168 -4.10 -0.21 -21.99
CA VAL A 168 -4.06 -1.67 -21.92
C VAL A 168 -4.75 -2.20 -20.65
N TRP A 169 -4.66 -1.50 -19.52
CA TRP A 169 -5.36 -1.88 -18.29
C TRP A 169 -6.88 -1.77 -18.46
N GLN A 170 -7.39 -0.64 -18.98
CA GLN A 170 -8.82 -0.51 -19.31
C GLN A 170 -9.30 -1.59 -20.30
N ARG A 171 -8.47 -1.96 -21.29
CA ARG A 171 -8.77 -3.02 -22.27
C ARG A 171 -8.79 -4.43 -21.63
N LEU A 172 -7.94 -4.69 -20.63
CA LEU A 172 -7.95 -5.94 -19.84
C LEU A 172 -9.11 -6.01 -18.84
N LEU A 173 -9.49 -4.87 -18.26
CA LEU A 173 -10.62 -4.71 -17.35
C LEU A 173 -11.97 -4.63 -18.07
N GLN A 174 -11.96 -4.55 -19.41
CA GLN A 174 -13.13 -4.35 -20.28
C GLN A 174 -13.86 -3.01 -20.08
N SER A 175 -13.27 -2.09 -19.31
CA SER A 175 -13.78 -0.74 -19.07
C SER A 175 -13.51 0.25 -20.21
N TRP A 176 -12.65 -0.08 -21.17
CA TRP A 176 -12.34 0.83 -22.29
C TRP A 176 -13.60 1.29 -23.01
N GLY A 177 -13.82 2.60 -23.05
CA GLY A 177 -14.99 3.25 -23.64
C GLY A 177 -16.31 3.03 -22.88
N ALA A 178 -16.26 2.67 -21.59
CA ALA A 178 -17.45 2.49 -20.75
C ALA A 178 -18.11 3.83 -20.39
N LYS A 179 -17.30 4.88 -20.25
CA LYS A 179 -17.71 6.27 -20.03
C LYS A 179 -18.75 6.74 -21.04
N GLU A 180 -18.51 6.52 -22.33
CA GLU A 180 -19.44 6.85 -23.41
C GLU A 180 -20.66 5.92 -23.40
N ARG A 181 -20.45 4.61 -23.25
CA ARG A 181 -21.54 3.60 -23.19
C ARG A 181 -22.51 3.83 -22.04
N HIS A 182 -22.07 4.50 -20.97
CA HIS A 182 -22.83 4.76 -19.75
C HIS A 182 -22.81 6.25 -19.40
N THR A 183 -22.85 7.12 -20.42
CA THR A 183 -22.78 8.58 -20.30
C THR A 183 -23.65 9.12 -19.16
N GLY A 184 -23.03 9.88 -18.24
CA GLY A 184 -23.69 10.50 -17.09
C GLY A 184 -23.99 9.56 -15.92
N HIS A 185 -23.81 8.25 -16.06
CA HIS A 185 -24.12 7.28 -15.01
C HIS A 185 -23.19 7.43 -13.79
N TYR A 186 -21.89 7.67 -14.02
CA TYR A 186 -20.94 7.97 -12.95
C TYR A 186 -21.27 9.29 -12.23
N ALA A 187 -21.57 10.35 -12.99
CA ALA A 187 -21.95 11.65 -12.42
C ALA A 187 -23.17 11.53 -11.48
N ARG A 188 -24.19 10.75 -11.89
CA ARG A 188 -25.35 10.41 -11.06
C ARG A 188 -24.94 9.70 -9.76
N LEU A 189 -24.17 8.61 -9.86
CA LEU A 189 -23.70 7.85 -8.70
C LEU A 189 -22.85 8.68 -7.72
N ARG A 190 -22.02 9.58 -8.24
CA ARG A 190 -21.17 10.50 -7.47
C ARG A 190 -21.98 11.58 -6.75
N SER A 191 -23.09 12.02 -7.34
CA SER A 191 -24.02 13.00 -6.73
C SER A 191 -25.00 12.40 -5.71
N GLN A 192 -25.19 11.08 -5.72
CA GLN A 192 -26.12 10.38 -4.84
C GLN A 192 -25.59 10.28 -3.40
N GLU A 193 -26.41 10.63 -2.40
CA GLU A 193 -26.06 10.43 -0.99
C GLU A 193 -25.89 8.92 -0.70
N MET A 194 -24.85 8.59 0.07
CA MET A 194 -24.59 7.20 0.48
C MET A 194 -25.63 6.72 1.49
N ALA A 195 -26.15 5.52 1.28
CA ALA A 195 -27.15 4.90 2.16
C ALA A 195 -26.67 4.62 3.61
N SER A 196 -25.35 4.73 3.88
CA SER A 196 -24.79 4.64 5.24
C SER A 196 -23.75 5.75 5.46
N LYS A 197 -23.95 6.52 6.55
CA LYS A 197 -23.01 7.55 7.01
C LYS A 197 -21.75 6.94 7.63
N ASP A 198 -21.87 5.78 8.27
CA ASP A 198 -20.72 5.02 8.78
C ASP A 198 -19.81 4.58 7.65
N LEU A 199 -20.38 4.11 6.53
CA LEU A 199 -19.63 3.70 5.35
C LEU A 199 -18.89 4.88 4.71
N ALA A 200 -19.52 6.06 4.64
CA ALA A 200 -18.84 7.29 4.24
C ALA A 200 -17.68 7.63 5.19
N GLY A 201 -17.89 7.52 6.51
CA GLY A 201 -16.85 7.73 7.52
C GLY A 201 -15.70 6.71 7.46
N VAL A 202 -15.95 5.47 7.06
CA VAL A 202 -14.91 4.46 6.77
C VAL A 202 -14.07 4.88 5.56
N ILE A 203 -14.72 5.34 4.47
CA ILE A 203 -14.00 5.85 3.28
C ILE A 203 -13.06 6.99 3.67
N GLU A 204 -13.54 8.03 4.36
CA GLU A 204 -12.69 9.19 4.73
C GLU A 204 -11.47 8.82 5.58
N ARG A 205 -11.55 7.77 6.41
CA ARG A 205 -10.38 7.25 7.15
C ARG A 205 -9.38 6.51 6.26
N ASP A 206 -9.86 5.77 5.27
CA ASP A 206 -9.00 5.06 4.31
C ASP A 206 -8.31 6.01 3.31
N LEU A 207 -8.97 7.12 2.93
CA LEU A 207 -8.37 8.19 2.11
C LEU A 207 -7.02 8.66 2.68
N GLY A 208 -6.99 9.02 3.97
CA GLY A 208 -5.81 9.55 4.64
C GLY A 208 -4.64 8.56 4.80
N ARG A 209 -4.86 7.25 4.61
CA ARG A 209 -3.81 6.21 4.61
C ARG A 209 -3.52 5.59 3.25
N THR A 210 -4.24 5.98 2.19
CA THR A 210 -4.01 5.46 0.84
C THR A 210 -2.92 6.27 0.14
N PHE A 211 -1.76 5.65 -0.09
CA PHE A 211 -0.58 6.27 -0.73
C PHE A 211 -0.21 7.69 -0.23
N PRO A 212 -0.07 7.92 1.09
CA PRO A 212 0.11 9.27 1.65
C PRO A 212 1.44 9.94 1.26
N THR A 213 2.42 9.18 0.79
CA THR A 213 3.71 9.70 0.28
C THR A 213 3.67 10.10 -1.19
N HIS A 214 2.52 9.95 -1.88
CA HIS A 214 2.35 10.30 -3.29
C HIS A 214 1.80 11.72 -3.46
N ARG A 215 2.43 12.51 -4.33
CA ARG A 215 2.11 13.94 -4.54
C ARG A 215 0.66 14.25 -4.89
N LEU A 216 -0.08 13.34 -5.52
CA LEU A 216 -1.50 13.53 -5.87
C LEU A 216 -2.43 13.38 -4.64
N PHE A 217 -2.01 12.61 -3.64
CA PHE A 217 -2.80 12.28 -2.43
C PHE A 217 -2.29 12.98 -1.16
N ALA A 218 -1.13 13.63 -1.22
CA ALA A 218 -0.48 14.32 -0.10
C ALA A 218 -1.13 15.66 0.31
N ASP A 219 -1.86 16.32 -0.59
CA ASP A 219 -2.48 17.65 -0.40
C ASP A 219 -3.67 17.68 0.61
N GLY A 220 -3.78 16.69 1.50
CA GLY A 220 -4.84 16.59 2.50
C GLY A 220 -6.23 16.27 1.93
N ALA A 221 -7.26 16.33 2.78
CA ALA A 221 -8.62 15.87 2.45
C ALA A 221 -9.29 16.64 1.29
N ASP A 222 -8.84 17.87 1.03
CA ASP A 222 -9.26 18.75 -0.06
C ASP A 222 -8.24 18.82 -1.22
N GLY A 223 -7.24 17.93 -1.21
CA GLY A 223 -6.38 17.67 -2.35
C GLY A 223 -7.14 17.08 -3.54
N THR A 224 -6.67 17.33 -4.76
CA THR A 224 -7.36 16.86 -5.98
C THR A 224 -7.42 15.33 -6.05
N GLY A 225 -6.34 14.61 -5.73
CA GLY A 225 -6.38 13.15 -5.67
C GLY A 225 -7.30 12.59 -4.60
N GLN A 226 -7.34 13.21 -3.41
CA GLN A 226 -8.22 12.77 -2.34
C GLN A 226 -9.69 13.01 -2.69
N ARG A 227 -10.02 14.10 -3.41
CA ARG A 227 -11.35 14.26 -4.04
C ARG A 227 -11.63 13.17 -5.08
N MET A 228 -10.72 12.90 -6.02
CA MET A 228 -10.93 11.86 -7.04
C MET A 228 -11.14 10.47 -6.42
N LEU A 229 -10.32 10.10 -5.44
CA LEU A 229 -10.41 8.84 -4.74
C LEU A 229 -11.73 8.72 -3.95
N ARG A 230 -12.11 9.78 -3.22
CA ARG A 230 -13.43 9.88 -2.56
C ARG A 230 -14.56 9.69 -3.55
N ASN A 231 -14.54 10.40 -4.67
CA ASN A 231 -15.57 10.37 -5.70
C ASN A 231 -15.75 8.96 -6.28
N VAL A 232 -14.65 8.31 -6.69
CA VAL A 232 -14.65 6.94 -7.24
C VAL A 232 -15.16 5.92 -6.23
N LEU A 233 -14.72 5.99 -4.97
CA LEU A 233 -15.12 5.04 -3.93
C LEU A 233 -16.59 5.18 -3.52
N ARG A 234 -17.08 6.42 -3.35
CA ARG A 234 -18.49 6.68 -3.04
C ARG A 234 -19.40 6.26 -4.19
N ALA A 235 -19.02 6.57 -5.43
CA ALA A 235 -19.77 6.14 -6.61
C ALA A 235 -19.79 4.61 -6.76
N TYR A 236 -18.69 3.91 -6.44
CA TYR A 236 -18.66 2.44 -6.42
C TYR A 236 -19.55 1.84 -5.34
N ALA A 237 -19.53 2.39 -4.11
CA ALA A 237 -20.40 1.93 -3.03
C ALA A 237 -21.89 2.13 -3.37
N ASN A 238 -22.24 3.21 -4.07
CA ASN A 238 -23.58 3.44 -4.61
C ASN A 238 -23.92 2.53 -5.81
N TYR A 239 -22.93 2.13 -6.61
CA TYR A 239 -23.09 1.23 -7.77
C TYR A 239 -23.34 -0.22 -7.35
N SER A 240 -22.63 -0.72 -6.34
CA SER A 240 -22.76 -2.08 -5.83
C SER A 240 -23.00 -2.11 -4.31
N PRO A 241 -24.19 -1.73 -3.81
CA PRO A 241 -24.46 -1.65 -2.37
C PRO A 241 -24.29 -2.98 -1.60
N ALA A 242 -24.37 -4.12 -2.29
CA ALA A 242 -24.14 -5.45 -1.71
C ALA A 242 -22.65 -5.72 -1.37
N VAL A 243 -21.72 -4.98 -1.97
CA VAL A 243 -20.30 -4.94 -1.58
C VAL A 243 -20.00 -3.67 -0.78
N GLY A 244 -20.61 -2.55 -1.17
CA GLY A 244 -20.45 -1.24 -0.53
C GLY A 244 -19.00 -0.75 -0.61
N TYR A 245 -18.39 -0.54 0.55
CA TYR A 245 -16.97 -0.27 0.71
C TYR A 245 -16.38 -1.14 1.82
N CYS A 246 -15.19 -1.68 1.58
CA CYS A 246 -14.42 -2.43 2.55
C CYS A 246 -12.98 -1.90 2.60
N GLN A 247 -12.35 -1.97 3.78
CA GLN A 247 -10.98 -1.49 4.00
C GLN A 247 -10.02 -2.02 2.92
N GLY A 248 -9.17 -1.13 2.41
CA GLY A 248 -8.17 -1.49 1.39
C GLY A 248 -8.65 -1.40 -0.05
N MET A 249 -9.96 -1.28 -0.32
CA MET A 249 -10.47 -0.93 -1.66
C MET A 249 -9.92 0.42 -2.15
N GLY A 250 -9.61 1.34 -1.24
CA GLY A 250 -8.93 2.60 -1.54
C GLY A 250 -7.63 2.43 -2.32
N PHE A 251 -6.78 1.46 -1.95
CA PHE A 251 -5.52 1.22 -2.67
C PHE A 251 -5.74 0.69 -4.09
N LEU A 252 -6.82 -0.08 -4.33
CA LEU A 252 -7.19 -0.52 -5.68
C LEU A 252 -7.64 0.67 -6.55
N ALA A 253 -8.54 1.49 -6.01
CA ALA A 253 -9.05 2.68 -6.70
C ALA A 253 -7.92 3.70 -6.97
N ALA A 254 -7.04 3.95 -6.00
CA ALA A 254 -5.89 4.83 -6.17
C ALA A 254 -4.87 4.27 -7.18
N THR A 255 -4.62 2.96 -7.19
CA THR A 255 -3.74 2.31 -8.19
C THR A 255 -4.29 2.45 -9.61
N LEU A 256 -5.62 2.41 -9.77
CA LEU A 256 -6.29 2.68 -11.05
C LEU A 256 -6.21 4.17 -11.42
N ILE A 257 -6.49 5.08 -10.49
CA ILE A 257 -6.37 6.54 -10.71
C ILE A 257 -4.95 6.91 -11.15
N LEU A 258 -3.90 6.37 -10.51
CA LEU A 258 -2.50 6.65 -10.87
C LEU A 258 -2.05 6.07 -12.23
N GLN A 259 -2.82 5.18 -12.83
CA GLN A 259 -2.49 4.53 -14.11
C GLN A 259 -3.46 4.90 -15.24
N ILE A 260 -4.62 5.46 -14.93
CA ILE A 260 -5.67 5.85 -15.88
C ILE A 260 -5.88 7.37 -15.92
N GLU A 261 -5.62 8.05 -14.81
CA GLU A 261 -5.62 9.51 -14.58
C GLU A 261 -6.97 10.23 -14.76
N ASP A 262 -7.89 9.72 -15.58
CA ASP A 262 -9.27 10.20 -15.64
C ASP A 262 -10.14 9.58 -14.52
N GLU A 263 -10.89 10.43 -13.80
CA GLU A 263 -11.69 10.03 -12.64
C GLU A 263 -12.78 9.00 -12.99
N GLU A 264 -13.46 9.16 -14.14
CA GLU A 264 -14.57 8.31 -14.54
C GLU A 264 -14.09 7.00 -15.19
N ASP A 265 -13.05 7.04 -16.03
CA ASP A 265 -12.44 5.80 -16.56
C ASP A 265 -11.84 4.94 -15.44
N ALA A 266 -11.28 5.57 -14.39
CA ALA A 266 -10.79 4.86 -13.21
C ALA A 266 -11.93 4.21 -12.40
N PHE A 267 -13.10 4.87 -12.29
CA PHE A 267 -14.31 4.27 -11.75
C PHE A 267 -14.77 3.06 -12.57
N TRP A 268 -14.87 3.18 -13.91
CA TRP A 268 -15.28 2.06 -14.76
C TRP A 268 -14.26 0.91 -14.76
N ALA A 269 -12.97 1.21 -14.61
CA ALA A 269 -11.92 0.23 -14.40
C ALA A 269 -12.06 -0.50 -13.05
N LEU A 270 -12.49 0.18 -12.00
CA LEU A 270 -12.79 -0.42 -10.69
C LEU A 270 -14.01 -1.34 -10.79
N VAL A 271 -15.07 -0.95 -11.49
CA VAL A 271 -16.22 -1.82 -11.79
C VAL A 271 -15.77 -3.09 -12.53
N GLY A 272 -14.99 -2.94 -13.61
CA GLY A 272 -14.45 -4.07 -14.38
C GLY A 272 -13.51 -4.99 -13.58
N LEU A 273 -12.80 -4.45 -12.58
CA LEU A 273 -11.96 -5.22 -11.65
C LEU A 273 -12.80 -6.03 -10.65
N MET A 274 -13.90 -5.43 -10.16
CA MET A 274 -14.75 -6.03 -9.13
C MET A 274 -15.69 -7.10 -9.69
N GLU A 275 -16.34 -6.82 -10.82
CA GLU A 275 -17.27 -7.76 -11.48
C GLU A 275 -16.58 -8.77 -12.40
N GLY A 276 -15.38 -8.44 -12.89
CA GLY A 276 -14.68 -9.25 -13.89
C GLY A 276 -14.42 -10.68 -13.43
N LYS A 277 -15.04 -11.66 -14.09
CA LYS A 277 -15.00 -13.11 -13.74
C LYS A 277 -13.58 -13.71 -13.63
N GLN A 278 -12.55 -13.05 -14.16
CA GLN A 278 -11.14 -13.43 -14.06
C GLN A 278 -10.49 -13.01 -12.72
N TYR A 279 -11.06 -12.01 -12.04
CA TYR A 279 -10.55 -11.39 -10.82
C TYR A 279 -11.49 -11.64 -9.63
N ARG A 280 -12.80 -11.44 -9.82
CA ARG A 280 -13.85 -11.61 -8.80
C ARG A 280 -13.62 -10.76 -7.53
N MET A 281 -12.96 -9.60 -7.64
CA MET A 281 -12.62 -8.78 -6.46
C MET A 281 -13.86 -8.36 -5.67
N GLY A 282 -15.04 -8.18 -6.30
CA GLY A 282 -16.30 -7.94 -5.60
C GLY A 282 -16.64 -9.03 -4.57
N ALA A 283 -16.36 -10.30 -4.89
CA ALA A 283 -16.53 -11.44 -3.98
C ALA A 283 -15.37 -11.63 -2.99
N VAL A 284 -14.24 -10.94 -3.19
CA VAL A 284 -13.15 -10.83 -2.21
C VAL A 284 -13.53 -9.86 -1.10
N PHE A 285 -14.22 -8.75 -1.42
CA PHE A 285 -14.67 -7.74 -0.45
C PHE A 285 -16.13 -7.89 0.02
N SER A 286 -16.91 -8.81 -0.56
CA SER A 286 -18.27 -9.11 -0.07
C SER A 286 -18.27 -9.52 1.41
N PRO A 287 -19.34 -9.24 2.18
CA PRO A 287 -19.46 -9.69 3.56
C PRO A 287 -19.15 -11.19 3.73
N GLY A 288 -18.35 -11.52 4.75
CA GLY A 288 -17.84 -12.88 4.99
C GLY A 288 -16.60 -13.26 4.17
N PHE A 289 -16.14 -12.42 3.24
CA PHE A 289 -14.92 -12.58 2.45
C PHE A 289 -14.82 -13.92 1.68
N PRO A 290 -15.89 -14.43 1.04
CA PRO A 290 -15.97 -15.82 0.57
C PRO A 290 -14.90 -16.18 -0.47
N GLU A 291 -14.57 -15.28 -1.40
CA GLU A 291 -13.52 -15.54 -2.38
C GLU A 291 -12.12 -15.44 -1.74
N LEU A 292 -11.93 -14.58 -0.74
CA LEU A 292 -10.66 -14.47 0.00
C LEU A 292 -10.33 -15.76 0.76
N GLN A 293 -11.33 -16.39 1.39
CA GLN A 293 -11.14 -17.69 2.05
C GLN A 293 -10.78 -18.80 1.05
N SER A 294 -11.41 -18.78 -0.15
CA SER A 294 -11.01 -19.67 -1.24
C SER A 294 -9.58 -19.39 -1.73
N ILE A 295 -9.18 -18.12 -1.80
CA ILE A 295 -7.82 -17.70 -2.17
C ILE A 295 -6.79 -18.18 -1.14
N PHE A 296 -7.06 -18.06 0.17
CA PHE A 296 -6.19 -18.62 1.20
C PHE A 296 -6.06 -20.14 1.06
N SER A 297 -7.16 -20.88 0.89
CA SER A 297 -7.14 -22.34 0.70
C SER A 297 -6.35 -22.77 -0.55
N VAL A 298 -6.47 -22.02 -1.66
CA VAL A 298 -5.68 -22.26 -2.87
C VAL A 298 -4.19 -21.95 -2.66
N PHE A 299 -3.85 -20.89 -1.94
CA PHE A 299 -2.45 -20.56 -1.61
C PHE A 299 -1.84 -21.61 -0.67
N ASP A 300 -2.57 -22.03 0.36
CA ASP A 300 -2.20 -23.07 1.33
C ASP A 300 -1.95 -24.43 0.63
N GLY A 301 -2.91 -24.87 -0.18
CA GLY A 301 -2.79 -26.08 -1.00
C GLY A 301 -1.72 -26.02 -2.10
N LEU A 302 -1.28 -24.82 -2.51
CA LEU A 302 -0.10 -24.63 -3.35
C LEU A 302 1.19 -24.65 -2.52
N MET A 303 1.20 -24.11 -1.30
CA MET A 303 2.34 -24.13 -0.38
C MET A 303 2.69 -25.57 0.00
N LYS A 304 1.69 -26.38 0.42
CA LYS A 304 1.86 -27.83 0.69
C LYS A 304 2.48 -28.60 -0.47
N LYS A 305 2.25 -28.14 -1.71
CA LYS A 305 2.75 -28.76 -2.97
C LYS A 305 4.02 -28.11 -3.53
N LYS A 306 4.65 -27.17 -2.81
CA LYS A 306 5.86 -26.44 -3.26
C LYS A 306 6.95 -26.27 -2.20
N MET A 307 6.57 -26.14 -0.93
CA MET A 307 7.44 -25.95 0.23
C MET A 307 6.87 -26.79 1.41
N PRO A 308 6.82 -28.13 1.28
CA PRO A 308 6.10 -28.99 2.23
C PRO A 308 6.64 -28.89 3.66
N SER A 309 7.96 -28.74 3.84
CA SER A 309 8.56 -28.55 5.16
C SER A 309 8.11 -27.24 5.82
N LEU A 310 8.07 -26.14 5.06
CA LEU A 310 7.57 -24.84 5.54
C LEU A 310 6.07 -24.89 5.84
N TYR A 311 5.31 -25.62 5.02
CA TYR A 311 3.89 -25.87 5.24
C TYR A 311 3.64 -26.60 6.58
N THR A 312 4.29 -27.75 6.79
CA THR A 312 4.15 -28.53 8.04
C THR A 312 4.58 -27.71 9.25
N HIS A 313 5.64 -26.92 9.11
CA HIS A 313 6.09 -26.02 10.17
C HIS A 313 5.04 -24.94 10.51
N LEU A 314 4.59 -24.15 9.52
CA LEU A 314 3.63 -23.07 9.77
C LEU A 314 2.26 -23.58 10.20
N HIS A 315 1.73 -24.62 9.53
CA HIS A 315 0.34 -25.05 9.69
C HIS A 315 0.17 -26.19 10.71
N GLU A 316 1.02 -27.21 10.66
CA GLU A 316 0.86 -28.45 11.44
C GLU A 316 1.63 -28.41 12.79
N GLN A 317 2.61 -27.50 12.95
CA GLN A 317 3.30 -27.25 14.23
C GLN A 317 2.79 -25.95 14.88
N HIS A 318 2.91 -24.82 14.17
CA HIS A 318 2.65 -23.48 14.72
C HIS A 318 1.23 -22.93 14.47
N GLN A 319 0.37 -23.67 13.76
CA GLN A 319 -1.04 -23.32 13.56
C GLN A 319 -1.27 -21.89 13.00
N VAL A 320 -0.35 -21.39 12.16
CA VAL A 320 -0.40 -20.07 11.50
C VAL A 320 -1.02 -20.19 10.10
N PRO A 321 -2.34 -19.93 9.92
CA PRO A 321 -2.98 -19.92 8.61
C PRO A 321 -2.56 -18.70 7.78
N PRO A 322 -2.69 -18.76 6.43
CA PRO A 322 -2.42 -17.61 5.56
C PRO A 322 -3.18 -16.32 5.89
N SER A 323 -4.35 -16.41 6.52
CA SER A 323 -5.17 -15.26 6.93
C SER A 323 -4.49 -14.35 7.96
N PHE A 324 -3.49 -14.85 8.71
CA PHE A 324 -2.79 -14.06 9.72
C PHE A 324 -1.71 -13.13 9.12
N TYR A 325 -1.28 -13.34 7.87
CA TYR A 325 -0.17 -12.57 7.27
C TYR A 325 -0.35 -12.17 5.79
N SER A 326 -1.23 -12.83 5.04
CA SER A 326 -1.38 -12.61 3.58
C SER A 326 -2.66 -11.87 3.15
N THR A 327 -3.50 -11.47 4.10
CA THR A 327 -4.78 -10.76 3.86
C THR A 327 -4.60 -9.54 2.96
N HIS A 328 -3.69 -8.62 3.30
CA HIS A 328 -3.41 -7.46 2.47
C HIS A 328 -2.77 -7.81 1.10
N TRP A 329 -2.01 -8.91 1.00
CA TRP A 329 -1.42 -9.33 -0.29
C TRP A 329 -2.49 -9.66 -1.32
N PHE A 330 -3.54 -10.36 -0.90
CA PHE A 330 -4.61 -10.82 -1.77
C PHE A 330 -5.73 -9.78 -1.93
N MET A 331 -6.19 -9.12 -0.86
CA MET A 331 -7.21 -8.07 -0.95
C MET A 331 -6.72 -6.87 -1.75
N THR A 332 -5.49 -6.42 -1.52
CA THR A 332 -4.93 -5.22 -2.19
C THR A 332 -4.12 -5.55 -3.45
N VAL A 333 -3.97 -6.84 -3.82
CA VAL A 333 -3.09 -7.30 -4.92
C VAL A 333 -1.68 -6.70 -4.78
N PHE A 334 -1.12 -6.82 -3.56
CA PHE A 334 0.16 -6.25 -3.10
C PHE A 334 0.33 -4.71 -3.15
N THR A 335 -0.71 -3.93 -3.47
CA THR A 335 -0.61 -2.46 -3.56
C THR A 335 -0.24 -1.77 -2.23
N TYR A 336 -0.48 -2.41 -1.09
CA TYR A 336 -0.15 -1.88 0.23
C TYR A 336 1.35 -1.84 0.57
N TYR A 337 2.18 -2.64 -0.12
CA TYR A 337 3.50 -3.07 0.42
C TYR A 337 4.72 -2.82 -0.45
N PHE A 338 4.57 -2.68 -1.77
CA PHE A 338 5.70 -2.55 -2.69
C PHE A 338 5.79 -1.16 -3.30
N ASN A 339 6.95 -0.79 -3.84
CA ASN A 339 7.06 0.40 -4.68
C ASN A 339 6.15 0.30 -5.92
N PHE A 340 5.73 1.45 -6.44
CA PHE A 340 4.67 1.47 -7.45
C PHE A 340 5.12 0.91 -8.81
N GLY A 341 6.43 0.88 -9.09
CA GLY A 341 7.00 0.13 -10.20
C GLY A 341 6.70 -1.36 -10.10
N LEU A 342 7.04 -2.01 -8.99
CA LEU A 342 6.74 -3.43 -8.77
C LEU A 342 5.24 -3.71 -8.72
N ILE A 343 4.43 -2.84 -8.08
CA ILE A 343 2.96 -2.93 -8.12
C ILE A 343 2.48 -2.97 -9.58
N SER A 344 2.91 -2.01 -10.39
CA SER A 344 2.52 -1.90 -11.81
C SER A 344 2.90 -3.17 -12.60
N ARG A 345 4.06 -3.77 -12.32
CA ARG A 345 4.49 -5.02 -12.95
C ARG A 345 3.71 -6.26 -12.48
N ILE A 346 3.27 -6.29 -11.21
CA ILE A 346 2.35 -7.32 -10.70
C ILE A 346 0.98 -7.18 -11.36
N TRP A 347 0.46 -5.95 -11.47
CA TRP A 347 -0.85 -5.65 -12.07
C TRP A 347 -0.90 -5.92 -13.58
N ASP A 348 0.16 -5.56 -14.34
CA ASP A 348 0.31 -5.94 -15.76
C ASP A 348 0.03 -7.44 -15.96
N MET A 349 0.54 -8.29 -15.05
CA MET A 349 0.37 -9.73 -15.11
C MET A 349 -0.99 -10.19 -14.55
N PHE A 350 -1.45 -9.64 -13.43
CA PHE A 350 -2.73 -9.99 -12.80
C PHE A 350 -3.93 -9.66 -13.71
N LEU A 351 -3.97 -8.46 -14.30
CA LEU A 351 -5.00 -8.09 -15.27
C LEU A 351 -4.96 -9.00 -16.52
N CYS A 352 -3.78 -9.50 -16.90
CA CYS A 352 -3.66 -10.40 -18.05
C CYS A 352 -3.91 -11.91 -17.76
N GLU A 353 -3.74 -12.37 -16.53
CA GLU A 353 -3.76 -13.82 -16.17
C GLU A 353 -4.66 -14.20 -14.99
N GLY A 354 -5.32 -13.25 -14.32
CA GLY A 354 -6.03 -13.46 -13.06
C GLY A 354 -5.07 -13.75 -11.91
N TRP A 355 -5.54 -14.45 -10.87
CA TRP A 355 -4.79 -14.72 -9.63
C TRP A 355 -3.44 -15.45 -9.77
N LYS A 356 -3.15 -16.08 -10.91
CA LYS A 356 -1.99 -16.96 -11.06
C LYS A 356 -0.62 -16.28 -10.80
N PRO A 357 -0.34 -15.06 -11.25
CA PRO A 357 0.88 -14.34 -10.90
C PRO A 357 0.89 -13.90 -9.43
N VAL A 358 -0.26 -13.53 -8.86
CA VAL A 358 -0.40 -13.13 -7.45
C VAL A 358 0.06 -14.26 -6.52
N TYR A 359 -0.44 -15.49 -6.74
CA TYR A 359 0.05 -16.68 -6.02
C TYR A 359 1.55 -16.95 -6.24
N ARG A 360 2.11 -16.64 -7.41
CA ARG A 360 3.56 -16.79 -7.65
C ARG A 360 4.40 -15.79 -6.86
N ILE A 361 3.93 -14.55 -6.71
CA ILE A 361 4.59 -13.55 -5.86
C ILE A 361 4.52 -13.98 -4.40
N ALA A 362 3.34 -14.37 -3.91
CA ALA A 362 3.17 -14.89 -2.54
C ALA A 362 4.08 -16.10 -2.26
N LEU A 363 4.07 -17.11 -3.14
CA LEU A 363 4.95 -18.29 -3.01
C LEU A 363 6.43 -17.95 -3.17
N ALA A 364 6.79 -16.85 -3.84
CA ALA A 364 8.18 -16.39 -3.96
C ALA A 364 8.67 -15.71 -2.68
N LEU A 365 7.83 -14.91 -2.00
CA LEU A 365 8.15 -14.34 -0.69
C LEU A 365 8.44 -15.46 0.31
N MET A 366 7.51 -16.43 0.43
CA MET A 366 7.68 -17.60 1.30
C MET A 366 8.97 -18.38 0.95
N LYS A 367 9.24 -18.62 -0.34
CA LYS A 367 10.45 -19.34 -0.79
C LYS A 367 11.75 -18.59 -0.55
N MET A 368 11.74 -17.25 -0.57
CA MET A 368 12.93 -16.44 -0.30
C MET A 368 13.31 -16.48 1.19
N GLU A 369 12.32 -16.60 2.07
CA GLU A 369 12.50 -16.60 3.53
C GLU A 369 12.37 -17.99 4.18
N GLU A 370 12.05 -19.03 3.41
CA GLU A 370 11.84 -20.43 3.85
C GLU A 370 12.91 -20.91 4.84
N LYS A 371 14.20 -20.68 4.54
CA LYS A 371 15.32 -21.06 5.42
C LYS A 371 15.37 -20.27 6.74
N ARG A 372 14.84 -19.04 6.79
CA ARG A 372 14.78 -18.22 8.02
C ARG A 372 13.59 -18.66 8.87
N LEU A 373 12.40 -18.76 8.25
CA LEU A 373 11.17 -19.17 8.91
C LEU A 373 11.35 -20.53 9.61
N LEU A 374 11.87 -21.54 8.90
CA LEU A 374 12.14 -22.90 9.43
C LEU A 374 13.14 -22.99 10.63
N ARG A 375 13.73 -21.88 11.07
CA ARG A 375 14.58 -21.83 12.28
C ARG A 375 13.89 -21.21 13.49
N LEU A 376 12.85 -20.41 13.27
CA LEU A 376 12.08 -19.78 14.35
C LEU A 376 11.28 -20.87 15.09
N ARG A 377 11.03 -20.64 16.38
CA ARG A 377 10.42 -21.66 17.26
C ARG A 377 9.26 -21.13 18.10
N SER A 378 9.00 -19.84 18.04
CA SER A 378 7.83 -19.19 18.63
C SER A 378 6.87 -18.72 17.56
N ASP A 379 5.57 -18.92 17.80
CA ASP A 379 4.48 -18.44 16.94
C ASP A 379 4.58 -16.91 16.75
N THR A 380 4.95 -16.19 17.81
CA THR A 380 5.17 -14.73 17.78
C THR A 380 6.35 -14.34 16.90
N GLU A 381 7.47 -15.06 16.96
CA GLU A 381 8.62 -14.83 16.06
C GLU A 381 8.20 -15.04 14.60
N LEU A 382 7.46 -16.12 14.32
CA LEU A 382 6.95 -16.44 12.99
C LEU A 382 5.99 -15.36 12.48
N LEU A 383 5.03 -14.93 13.29
CA LEU A 383 4.06 -13.89 12.91
C LEU A 383 4.72 -12.55 12.61
N LEU A 384 5.65 -12.10 13.46
CA LEU A 384 6.45 -10.89 13.20
C LEU A 384 7.30 -11.06 11.92
N ALA A 385 7.97 -12.21 11.77
CA ALA A 385 8.78 -12.54 10.60
C ALA A 385 8.00 -12.63 9.28
N LEU A 386 6.71 -12.95 9.35
CA LEU A 386 5.77 -13.02 8.23
C LEU A 386 5.14 -11.65 7.94
N LYS A 387 4.82 -10.85 8.97
CA LYS A 387 4.25 -9.50 8.79
C LYS A 387 5.19 -8.57 8.00
N VAL A 388 6.51 -8.73 8.14
CA VAL A 388 7.54 -7.94 7.41
C VAL A 388 8.12 -8.66 6.18
N ILE A 389 7.55 -9.79 5.73
CA ILE A 389 8.19 -10.66 4.71
C ILE A 389 8.35 -10.01 3.34
N GLN A 390 7.59 -8.96 3.03
CA GLN A 390 7.72 -8.12 1.82
C GLN A 390 8.97 -7.21 1.81
N GLU A 391 9.61 -6.99 2.96
CA GLU A 391 10.59 -5.90 3.11
C GLU A 391 11.98 -6.25 2.57
N ALA A 392 12.69 -5.23 2.11
CA ALA A 392 14.01 -5.31 1.47
C ALA A 392 14.11 -6.26 0.26
N LYS A 393 12.99 -6.64 -0.39
CA LYS A 393 13.00 -7.53 -1.56
C LYS A 393 13.18 -6.73 -2.85
N ARG A 394 14.37 -6.82 -3.47
CA ARG A 394 14.63 -6.24 -4.80
C ARG A 394 13.63 -6.79 -5.84
N PRO A 395 12.89 -5.93 -6.59
CA PRO A 395 11.81 -6.34 -7.49
C PRO A 395 12.19 -7.42 -8.51
N GLU A 396 13.34 -7.25 -9.18
CA GLU A 396 13.86 -8.16 -10.21
C GLU A 396 14.12 -9.55 -9.63
N LYS A 397 14.68 -9.61 -8.40
CA LYS A 397 14.91 -10.87 -7.68
C LYS A 397 13.60 -11.55 -7.34
N LEU A 398 12.61 -10.81 -6.84
CA LEU A 398 11.28 -11.35 -6.52
C LEU A 398 10.56 -11.87 -7.77
N LEU A 399 10.53 -11.08 -8.85
CA LEU A 399 9.93 -11.45 -10.14
C LEU A 399 10.63 -12.67 -10.77
N LYS A 400 11.96 -12.79 -10.65
CA LYS A 400 12.74 -13.96 -11.07
C LYS A 400 12.40 -15.22 -10.27
N VAL A 401 12.29 -15.13 -8.94
CA VAL A 401 11.86 -16.25 -8.09
C VAL A 401 10.40 -16.64 -8.39
N ALA A 402 9.48 -15.68 -8.49
CA ALA A 402 8.08 -15.92 -8.86
C ALA A 402 7.93 -16.59 -10.23
N SER A 403 8.75 -16.18 -11.21
CA SER A 403 8.83 -16.81 -12.53
C SER A 403 9.37 -18.25 -12.50
N SER A 404 10.18 -18.60 -11.49
CA SER A 404 10.62 -19.99 -11.25
C SER A 404 9.50 -20.88 -10.72
N VAL A 405 8.50 -20.34 -10.00
CA VAL A 405 7.41 -21.12 -9.40
C VAL A 405 6.46 -21.65 -10.49
N LYS A 406 6.55 -22.96 -10.76
CA LYS A 406 5.75 -23.67 -11.78
C LYS A 406 4.57 -24.42 -11.15
N PHE A 407 3.35 -24.10 -11.61
CA PHE A 407 2.13 -24.88 -11.42
C PHE A 407 1.17 -24.67 -12.61
N LYS A 408 0.29 -25.65 -12.87
CA LYS A 408 -0.74 -25.55 -13.93
C LYS A 408 -1.92 -24.73 -13.39
N THR A 409 -2.62 -24.01 -14.28
CA THR A 409 -3.82 -23.24 -13.86
C THR A 409 -4.94 -24.20 -13.40
N SER A 410 -5.03 -25.38 -14.02
CA SER A 410 -5.89 -26.46 -13.54
C SER A 410 -5.55 -26.98 -12.13
N THR A 411 -4.34 -26.77 -11.60
CA THR A 411 -4.02 -27.07 -10.19
C THR A 411 -4.70 -26.07 -9.25
N MET A 412 -4.66 -24.78 -9.62
CA MET A 412 -5.29 -23.67 -8.91
C MET A 412 -6.81 -23.83 -8.90
N ASN A 413 -7.41 -24.07 -10.06
CA ASN A 413 -8.86 -24.26 -10.21
C ASN A 413 -9.37 -25.52 -9.48
N LYS A 414 -8.57 -26.61 -9.44
CA LYS A 414 -8.93 -27.82 -8.67
C LYS A 414 -8.99 -27.55 -7.16
N LEU A 415 -8.02 -26.80 -6.61
CA LEU A 415 -8.02 -26.40 -5.20
C LEU A 415 -9.22 -25.50 -4.88
N ALA A 416 -9.54 -24.53 -5.74
CA ALA A 416 -10.71 -23.66 -5.55
C ALA A 416 -12.03 -24.45 -5.54
N ALA A 417 -12.20 -25.40 -6.48
CA ALA A 417 -13.38 -26.27 -6.55
C ALA A 417 -13.41 -27.36 -5.45
N GLU A 418 -12.29 -27.66 -4.82
CA GLU A 418 -12.19 -28.52 -3.63
C GLU A 418 -12.66 -27.76 -2.39
N TYR A 419 -12.16 -26.55 -2.17
CA TYR A 419 -12.63 -25.63 -1.13
C TYR A 419 -14.14 -25.35 -1.25
N GLN A 420 -14.63 -25.01 -2.46
CA GLN A 420 -16.05 -24.69 -2.67
C GLN A 420 -16.97 -25.87 -2.29
N ARG A 421 -16.62 -27.11 -2.68
CA ARG A 421 -17.39 -28.30 -2.29
C ARG A 421 -17.36 -28.55 -0.77
N GLN A 422 -16.22 -28.32 -0.12
CA GLN A 422 -16.12 -28.42 1.35
C GLN A 422 -16.98 -27.36 2.04
N ALA A 423 -16.97 -26.11 1.55
CA ALA A 423 -17.79 -25.03 2.08
C ALA A 423 -19.30 -25.32 1.97
N THR A 424 -19.77 -25.82 0.82
CA THR A 424 -21.17 -26.27 0.63
C THR A 424 -21.57 -27.39 1.59
N LEU A 425 -20.69 -28.39 1.79
CA LEU A 425 -20.95 -29.49 2.72
C LEU A 425 -21.02 -29.02 4.20
N ILE A 426 -20.29 -27.97 4.56
CA ILE A 426 -20.27 -27.41 5.92
C ILE A 426 -21.45 -26.44 6.14
N SER A 427 -21.88 -25.69 5.12
CA SER A 427 -22.99 -24.73 5.22
C SER A 427 -24.38 -25.36 5.15
N GLY A 428 -24.49 -26.64 4.77
CA GLY A 428 -25.75 -27.41 4.78
C GLY A 428 -26.77 -26.99 3.74
N CYS A 429 -26.40 -26.12 2.79
CA CYS A 429 -27.26 -25.69 1.67
C CYS A 429 -26.84 -26.41 0.37
N PRO A 430 -27.77 -26.98 -0.41
CA PRO A 430 -27.47 -27.73 -1.63
C PRO A 430 -27.04 -26.84 -2.83
#